data_AF-A0A0M8SSJ3-F1
#
_entry.id   AF-A0A0M8SSJ3-F1
#
_cell.length_a   1.000
_cell.length_b   1.000
_cell.length_c   1.000
_cell.angle_alpha   90.00
_cell.angle_beta   90.00
_cell.angle_gamma   90.00
#
_symmetry.space_group_name_H-M   'P 1'
#
loop_
_entity.id
_entity.type
_entity.pdbx_description
1 polymer ?
#
loop_
_entity_poly.entity_id
_entity_poly.type
_entity_poly.pdbx_seq_one_letter_code
_entity_poly.pdbx_strand_id
1 'polypeptide(L)'
;MTTQTSIPVQALRNAVRLSDRHTLAALDTATAPLLGLADGDRPLTLPAGVEHTLVAAGAGGGTTTLLRTLTAQALALGASVDLIDPGGAGHRWARDLPGVRYLSRIAEIHDHLQINVAALQDGTGRWDGSWSGRRVLVVEHLGTVAYGLREYWSQTRPESQLEEAPGVEALGVLLAAGPAFGIQVFAGNPRVGLPGLGAVPVADVFPTRVLAYAGAALWQRVAPEVWSVPPYSLVPGRMHVVADRSATAFQALYLSDAEARAFARGVIPRGEGR
;
A
#
# COMPACT_ATOMS: atom_id res chain seq x y z
N MET A 1 -31.64 0.44 -38.01
CA MET A 1 -30.23 0.87 -37.81
C MET A 1 -30.01 0.98 -36.31
N THR A 2 -29.41 -0.04 -35.71
CA THR A 2 -29.07 -0.04 -34.28
C THR A 2 -27.86 0.85 -34.07
N THR A 3 -28.06 1.95 -33.33
CA THR A 3 -27.01 2.82 -32.83
C THR A 3 -26.10 1.99 -31.93
N GLN A 4 -24.95 1.61 -32.47
CA GLN A 4 -23.87 0.99 -31.73
C GLN A 4 -23.32 2.08 -30.80
N THR A 5 -23.81 2.10 -29.55
CA THR A 5 -23.28 2.95 -28.48
C THR A 5 -21.81 2.58 -28.29
N SER A 6 -20.91 3.33 -28.92
CA SER A 6 -19.49 3.22 -28.66
C SER A 6 -19.27 3.60 -27.21
N ILE A 7 -18.93 2.62 -26.37
CA ILE A 7 -18.44 2.88 -25.02
C ILE A 7 -17.23 3.80 -25.20
N PRO A 8 -17.22 5.02 -24.63
CA PRO A 8 -16.08 5.92 -24.77
C PRO A 8 -14.86 5.19 -24.22
N VAL A 9 -13.87 4.98 -25.09
CA VAL A 9 -12.58 4.42 -24.68
C VAL A 9 -11.97 5.44 -23.74
N GLN A 10 -11.96 5.14 -22.45
CA GLN A 10 -11.28 5.95 -21.45
C GLN A 10 -9.82 6.10 -21.89
N ALA A 11 -9.41 7.33 -22.22
CA ALA A 11 -8.13 7.62 -22.84
C ALA A 11 -7.04 7.71 -21.75
N LEU A 12 -6.87 6.62 -21.01
CA LEU A 12 -5.81 6.53 -20.00
C LEU A 12 -4.45 6.47 -20.68
N ARG A 13 -3.49 7.17 -20.07
CA ARG A 13 -2.08 7.08 -20.45
C ARG A 13 -1.59 5.62 -20.37
N ASN A 14 -0.60 5.31 -21.20
CA ASN A 14 0.07 4.00 -21.13
C ASN A 14 1.16 3.97 -20.04
N ALA A 15 1.68 5.13 -19.64
CA ALA A 15 2.65 5.27 -18.55
C ALA A 15 2.52 6.65 -17.90
N VAL A 16 2.79 6.71 -16.60
CA VAL A 16 2.87 7.93 -15.78
C VAL A 16 4.23 7.90 -15.08
N ARG A 17 5.04 8.95 -15.27
CA ARG A 17 6.47 9.02 -14.89
C ARG A 17 6.77 10.39 -14.27
N LEU A 18 7.83 10.50 -13.48
CA LEU A 18 8.25 11.80 -12.90
C LEU A 18 8.61 12.85 -13.94
N SER A 19 9.01 12.46 -15.15
CA SER A 19 9.31 13.40 -16.24
C SER A 19 8.06 13.99 -16.92
N ASP A 20 6.87 13.47 -16.62
CA ASP A 20 5.63 13.93 -17.23
C ASP A 20 5.13 15.22 -16.56
N ARG A 21 4.77 16.22 -17.37
CA ARG A 21 4.34 17.55 -16.88
C ARG A 21 3.08 17.52 -16.01
N HIS A 22 2.13 16.62 -16.29
CA HIS A 22 0.89 16.51 -15.53
C HIS A 22 1.17 15.83 -14.19
N THR A 23 2.12 14.89 -14.19
CA THR A 23 2.63 14.26 -12.96
C THR A 23 3.34 15.28 -12.07
N LEU A 24 4.25 16.08 -12.63
CA LEU A 24 4.95 17.13 -11.88
C LEU A 24 3.97 18.16 -11.32
N ALA A 25 3.05 18.67 -12.13
CA ALA A 25 2.02 19.61 -11.68
C ALA A 25 1.15 19.03 -10.56
N ALA A 26 0.79 17.75 -10.64
CA ALA A 26 0.05 17.07 -9.59
C ALA A 26 0.87 16.98 -8.30
N LEU A 27 2.13 16.54 -8.39
CA LEU A 27 3.03 16.39 -7.24
C LEU A 27 3.34 17.72 -6.54
N ASP A 28 3.50 18.81 -7.28
CA ASP A 28 3.78 20.15 -6.73
C ASP A 28 2.64 20.66 -5.82
N THR A 29 1.42 20.19 -6.06
CA THR A 29 0.23 20.57 -5.27
C THR A 29 -0.22 19.50 -4.29
N ALA A 30 0.37 18.31 -4.33
CA ALA A 30 -0.12 17.15 -3.59
C ALA A 30 0.26 17.23 -2.11
N THR A 31 -0.75 17.18 -1.23
CA THR A 31 -0.57 17.04 0.23
C THR A 31 -0.67 15.58 0.70
N ALA A 32 -0.88 14.65 -0.23
CA ALA A 32 -0.97 13.22 0.00
C ALA A 32 -0.36 12.47 -1.20
N PRO A 33 0.12 11.22 -1.02
CA PRO A 33 0.73 10.45 -2.09
C PRO A 33 -0.16 10.33 -3.34
N LEU A 34 0.41 10.65 -4.50
CA LEU A 34 -0.19 10.46 -5.82
C LEU A 34 -0.17 8.97 -6.19
N LEU A 35 -1.35 8.41 -6.47
CA LEU A 35 -1.51 7.07 -7.04
C LEU A 35 -1.12 7.07 -8.52
N GLY A 36 -1.60 8.06 -9.27
CA GLY A 36 -1.38 8.19 -10.71
C GLY A 36 -2.37 9.14 -11.37
N LEU A 37 -2.59 8.96 -12.67
CA LEU A 37 -3.49 9.80 -13.47
C LEU A 37 -4.67 8.98 -14.03
N ALA A 38 -5.88 9.50 -13.84
CA ALA A 38 -7.11 9.00 -14.43
C ALA A 38 -7.37 9.64 -15.80
N ASP A 39 -8.59 9.44 -16.32
CA ASP A 39 -9.03 10.04 -17.58
C ASP A 39 -8.87 11.57 -17.57
N GLY A 40 -8.49 12.12 -18.73
CA GLY A 40 -8.22 13.56 -18.87
C GLY A 40 -7.06 14.07 -18.02
N ASP A 41 -6.09 13.20 -17.68
CA ASP A 41 -4.91 13.53 -16.85
C ASP A 41 -5.25 14.01 -15.44
N ARG A 42 -6.44 13.67 -14.95
CA ARG A 42 -6.86 14.03 -13.60
C ARG A 42 -6.03 13.27 -12.56
N PRO A 43 -5.34 13.95 -11.63
CA PRO A 43 -4.57 13.27 -10.60
C PRO A 43 -5.48 12.55 -9.61
N LEU A 44 -5.07 11.34 -9.21
CA LEU A 44 -5.67 10.59 -8.11
C LEU A 44 -4.63 10.46 -7.00
N THR A 45 -4.96 10.95 -5.81
CA THR A 45 -4.14 10.84 -4.60
C THR A 45 -4.80 9.91 -3.59
N LEU A 46 -4.03 9.44 -2.61
CA LEU A 46 -4.60 8.88 -1.39
C LEU A 46 -5.45 9.93 -0.66
N PRO A 47 -6.43 9.51 0.15
CA PRO A 47 -7.09 10.40 1.11
C PRO A 47 -6.08 11.05 2.05
N ALA A 48 -6.35 12.28 2.50
CA ALA A 48 -5.46 13.01 3.41
C ALA A 48 -5.33 12.35 4.81
N GLY A 49 -6.33 11.54 5.19
CA GLY A 49 -6.36 10.80 6.44
C GLY A 49 -5.27 9.73 6.58
N VAL A 50 -5.31 9.02 7.70
CA VAL A 50 -4.41 7.90 8.04
C VAL A 50 -5.00 6.53 7.70
N GLU A 51 -6.04 6.54 6.87
CA GLU A 51 -6.73 5.35 6.42
C GLU A 51 -5.77 4.37 5.72
N HIS A 52 -5.92 3.09 6.02
CA HIS A 52 -5.08 2.08 5.41
C HIS A 52 -5.38 1.92 3.92
N THR A 53 -4.35 1.57 3.17
CA THR A 53 -4.44 1.32 1.73
C THR A 53 -4.04 -0.11 1.41
N LEU A 54 -4.89 -0.81 0.69
CA LEU A 54 -4.60 -2.13 0.17
C LEU A 54 -4.25 -2.07 -1.32
N VAL A 55 -3.17 -2.72 -1.73
CA VAL A 55 -2.82 -2.95 -3.13
C VAL A 55 -2.96 -4.43 -3.45
N ALA A 56 -4.09 -4.80 -4.04
CA ALA A 56 -4.44 -6.16 -4.41
C ALA A 56 -4.28 -6.38 -5.90
N ALA A 57 -3.09 -6.81 -6.32
CA ALA A 57 -2.82 -7.12 -7.72
C ALA A 57 -2.42 -8.58 -7.95
N GLY A 58 -2.82 -9.13 -9.11
CA GLY A 58 -2.31 -10.42 -9.58
C GLY A 58 -0.79 -10.38 -9.84
N ALA A 59 -0.18 -11.53 -10.11
CA ALA A 59 1.26 -11.60 -10.39
C ALA A 59 1.62 -10.69 -11.59
N GLY A 60 2.63 -9.83 -11.45
CA GLY A 60 2.99 -8.83 -12.45
C GLY A 60 2.07 -7.60 -12.52
N GLY A 61 1.02 -7.53 -11.71
CA GLY A 61 0.04 -6.43 -11.70
C GLY A 61 0.52 -5.15 -11.00
N GLY A 62 1.74 -5.13 -10.45
CA GLY A 62 2.41 -3.91 -10.00
C GLY A 62 2.28 -3.57 -8.51
N THR A 63 1.94 -4.52 -7.63
CA THR A 63 1.88 -4.31 -6.16
C THR A 63 3.14 -3.65 -5.62
N THR A 64 4.30 -4.30 -5.79
CA THR A 64 5.60 -3.81 -5.32
C THR A 64 5.93 -2.42 -5.86
N THR A 65 5.63 -2.19 -7.15
CA THR A 65 5.87 -0.90 -7.80
C THR A 65 5.04 0.21 -7.17
N LEU A 66 3.74 -0.02 -6.94
CA LEU A 66 2.87 0.97 -6.33
C LEU A 66 3.25 1.21 -4.86
N LEU A 67 3.50 0.15 -4.09
CA LEU A 67 3.97 0.28 -2.70
C LEU A 67 5.27 1.08 -2.61
N ARG A 68 6.24 0.82 -3.50
CA ARG A 68 7.47 1.63 -3.62
C ARG A 68 7.15 3.10 -3.90
N THR A 69 6.29 3.38 -4.89
CA THR A 69 5.89 4.76 -5.24
C THR A 69 5.23 5.49 -4.06
N LEU A 70 4.31 4.84 -3.35
CA LEU A 70 3.63 5.41 -2.20
C LEU A 70 4.59 5.63 -1.02
N THR A 71 5.49 4.67 -0.78
CA THR A 71 6.49 4.73 0.29
C THR A 71 7.46 5.90 0.07
N ALA A 72 7.95 6.07 -1.15
CA ALA A 72 8.86 7.17 -1.48
C ALA A 72 8.21 8.54 -1.25
N GLN A 73 6.93 8.68 -1.61
CA GLN A 73 6.17 9.91 -1.38
C GLN A 73 5.87 10.14 0.11
N ALA A 74 5.52 9.10 0.87
CA ALA A 74 5.31 9.21 2.32
C ALA A 74 6.59 9.70 3.02
N LEU A 75 7.76 9.16 2.67
CA LEU A 75 9.06 9.62 3.18
C LEU A 75 9.33 11.09 2.82
N ALA A 76 9.07 11.48 1.57
CA ALA A 76 9.25 12.86 1.12
C ALA A 76 8.32 13.85 1.84
N LEU A 77 7.13 13.41 2.24
CA LEU A 77 6.18 14.17 3.05
C LEU A 77 6.56 14.21 4.54
N GLY A 78 7.61 13.49 4.95
CA GLY A 78 8.16 13.49 6.31
C GLY A 78 7.77 12.31 7.19
N ALA A 79 7.08 11.29 6.66
CA ALA A 79 6.72 10.11 7.44
C ALA A 79 7.94 9.30 7.88
N SER A 80 7.79 8.61 9.01
CA SER A 80 8.63 7.44 9.32
C SER A 80 8.01 6.19 8.69
N VAL A 81 8.84 5.29 8.18
CA VAL A 81 8.39 4.07 7.49
C VAL A 81 8.98 2.83 8.14
N ASP A 82 8.11 1.91 8.52
CA ASP A 82 8.49 0.53 8.84
C ASP A 82 8.19 -0.33 7.62
N LEU A 83 9.22 -0.80 6.93
CA LEU A 83 9.08 -1.54 5.68
C LEU A 83 9.30 -3.03 5.91
N ILE A 84 8.23 -3.81 5.79
CA ILE A 84 8.20 -5.26 5.94
C ILE A 84 8.24 -5.93 4.55
N ASP A 85 9.39 -6.49 4.20
CA ASP A 85 9.69 -7.17 2.93
C ASP A 85 10.34 -8.54 3.23
N PRO A 86 9.56 -9.57 3.61
CA PRO A 86 10.10 -10.89 3.92
C PRO A 86 10.84 -11.46 2.71
N GLY A 87 12.11 -11.86 2.92
CA GLY A 87 12.99 -12.31 1.84
C GLY A 87 13.73 -11.18 1.10
N GLY A 88 13.34 -9.92 1.31
CA GLY A 88 14.13 -8.74 0.97
C GLY A 88 14.33 -8.51 -0.53
N ALA A 89 13.35 -8.88 -1.35
CA ALA A 89 13.45 -8.80 -2.81
C ALA A 89 12.75 -7.56 -3.39
N GLY A 90 11.61 -7.13 -2.80
CA GLY A 90 10.76 -6.11 -3.40
C GLY A 90 11.23 -4.67 -3.19
N HIS A 91 11.96 -4.42 -2.10
CA HIS A 91 12.16 -3.05 -1.61
C HIS A 91 13.60 -2.71 -1.21
N ARG A 92 14.59 -3.34 -1.85
CA ARG A 92 16.02 -3.09 -1.57
C ARG A 92 16.42 -1.61 -1.70
N TRP A 93 15.73 -0.86 -2.55
CA TRP A 93 15.94 0.58 -2.75
C TRP A 93 15.83 1.40 -1.45
N ALA A 94 15.04 0.93 -0.48
CA ALA A 94 14.75 1.63 0.77
C ALA A 94 15.78 1.36 1.87
N ARG A 95 16.70 0.41 1.69
CA ARG A 95 17.73 0.10 2.69
C ARG A 95 18.59 1.33 2.96
N ASP A 96 18.89 1.54 4.25
CA ASP A 96 19.73 2.63 4.74
C ASP A 96 19.21 4.04 4.37
N LEU A 97 17.91 4.19 4.09
CA LEU A 97 17.29 5.50 3.98
C LEU A 97 16.99 6.07 5.36
N PRO A 98 17.25 7.37 5.60
CA PRO A 98 16.75 8.06 6.78
C PRO A 98 15.23 7.91 6.90
N GLY A 99 14.75 7.69 8.13
CA GLY A 99 13.32 7.50 8.39
C GLY A 99 12.77 6.11 8.03
N VAL A 100 13.60 5.18 7.54
CA VAL A 100 13.17 3.81 7.20
C VAL A 100 13.73 2.78 8.20
N ARG A 101 12.85 1.98 8.79
CA ARG A 101 13.17 0.72 9.44
C ARG A 101 12.87 -0.43 8.46
N TYR A 102 13.91 -0.99 7.87
CA TYR A 102 13.77 -2.10 6.91
C TYR A 102 13.80 -3.45 7.64
N LEU A 103 12.75 -4.26 7.47
CA LEU A 103 12.53 -5.52 8.17
C LEU A 103 12.33 -6.66 7.15
N SER A 104 13.26 -7.61 7.09
CA SER A 104 13.17 -8.75 6.16
C SER A 104 13.22 -10.12 6.83
N ARG A 105 13.54 -10.18 8.14
CA ARG A 105 13.59 -11.42 8.92
C ARG A 105 12.35 -11.53 9.80
N ILE A 106 11.71 -12.70 9.80
CA ILE A 106 10.44 -12.90 10.51
C ILE A 106 10.56 -12.67 12.03
N ALA A 107 11.65 -13.12 12.66
CA ALA A 107 11.88 -12.86 14.08
C ALA A 107 11.92 -11.36 14.39
N GLU A 108 12.63 -10.57 13.58
CA GLU A 108 12.70 -9.11 13.74
C GLU A 108 11.35 -8.44 13.47
N ILE A 109 10.57 -8.95 12.51
CA ILE A 109 9.22 -8.47 12.23
C ILE A 109 8.30 -8.76 13.42
N HIS A 110 8.38 -9.96 13.99
CA HIS A 110 7.59 -10.36 15.17
C HIS A 110 7.81 -9.39 16.33
N ASP A 111 9.06 -9.20 16.74
CA ASP A 111 9.39 -8.36 17.90
C ASP A 111 9.02 -6.89 17.63
N HIS A 112 9.25 -6.41 16.41
CA HIS A 112 8.92 -5.05 16.01
C HIS A 112 7.41 -4.78 16.07
N LEU A 113 6.57 -5.72 15.64
CA LEU A 113 5.11 -5.58 15.72
C LEU A 113 4.64 -5.50 17.19
N GLN A 114 5.19 -6.34 18.06
CA GLN A 114 4.85 -6.32 19.49
C GLN A 114 5.26 -5.02 20.16
N ILE A 115 6.47 -4.51 19.87
CA ILE A 115 6.94 -3.21 20.39
C ILE A 115 6.01 -2.07 19.95
N ASN A 116 5.55 -2.08 18.70
CA ASN A 116 4.61 -1.07 18.22
C ASN A 116 3.27 -1.12 18.94
N VAL A 117 2.73 -2.32 19.21
CA VAL A 117 1.48 -2.45 19.97
C VAL A 117 1.64 -2.01 21.41
N ALA A 118 2.75 -2.34 22.08
CA ALA A 118 3.03 -1.84 23.42
C ALA A 118 3.09 -0.30 23.42
N ALA A 119 3.76 0.30 22.44
CA ALA A 119 3.83 1.75 22.30
C ALA A 119 2.45 2.41 22.05
N LEU A 120 1.54 1.74 21.33
CA LEU A 120 0.16 2.20 21.21
C LEU A 120 -0.57 2.20 22.55
N GLN A 121 -0.42 1.14 23.34
CA GLN A 121 -1.05 0.98 24.66
C GLN A 121 -0.52 1.98 25.69
N ASP A 122 0.77 2.33 25.59
CA ASP A 122 1.42 3.32 26.45
C ASP A 122 1.02 4.78 26.11
N GLY A 123 0.16 4.98 25.10
CA GLY A 123 -0.39 6.29 24.76
C GLY A 123 0.59 7.18 24.00
N THR A 124 1.34 6.62 23.04
CA THR A 124 2.32 7.40 22.27
C THR A 124 1.68 8.54 21.48
N GLY A 125 1.96 9.76 21.96
CA GLY A 125 2.13 10.99 21.19
C GLY A 125 0.87 11.65 20.66
N ARG A 126 0.69 12.94 20.97
CA ARG A 126 -0.20 13.83 20.20
C ARG A 126 0.30 13.94 18.77
N TRP A 127 -0.05 12.98 17.91
CA TRP A 127 0.03 13.15 16.47
C TRP A 127 -0.95 14.26 16.08
N ASP A 128 -0.49 15.20 15.27
CA ASP A 128 -1.19 16.44 14.92
C ASP A 128 -1.98 16.36 13.61
N GLY A 129 -2.04 15.18 12.98
CA GLY A 129 -2.64 15.00 11.66
C GLY A 129 -1.62 15.03 10.50
N SER A 130 -0.41 15.54 10.73
CA SER A 130 0.61 15.77 9.69
C SER A 130 1.32 14.50 9.23
N TRP A 131 2.03 14.56 8.11
CA TRP A 131 2.90 13.47 7.65
C TRP A 131 4.19 13.36 8.47
N SER A 132 4.74 14.47 8.98
CA SER A 132 5.97 14.49 9.78
C SER A 132 5.91 13.72 11.10
N GLY A 133 4.70 13.54 11.65
CA GLY A 133 4.46 12.70 12.83
C GLY A 133 3.86 11.33 12.50
N ARG A 134 3.64 11.02 11.23
CA ARG A 134 2.97 9.80 10.78
C ARG A 134 3.95 8.63 10.70
N ARG A 135 3.49 7.46 11.15
CA ARG A 135 4.21 6.19 10.94
C ARG A 135 3.49 5.38 9.89
N VAL A 136 4.20 4.98 8.84
CA VAL A 136 3.65 4.16 7.77
C VAL A 136 4.26 2.77 7.84
N LEU A 137 3.43 1.77 8.12
CA LEU A 137 3.80 0.37 8.03
C LEU A 137 3.54 -0.12 6.61
N VAL A 138 4.60 -0.38 5.86
CA VAL A 138 4.52 -0.91 4.49
C VAL A 138 4.73 -2.41 4.54
N VAL A 139 3.74 -3.18 4.10
CA VAL A 139 3.78 -4.64 4.13
C VAL A 139 3.69 -5.19 2.71
N GLU A 140 4.80 -5.64 2.14
CA GLU A 140 4.87 -6.10 0.73
C GLU A 140 3.85 -7.21 0.44
N HIS A 141 3.70 -8.16 1.36
CA HIS A 141 2.73 -9.23 1.22
C HIS A 141 2.16 -9.68 2.57
N LEU A 142 0.97 -9.18 2.91
CA LEU A 142 0.33 -9.37 4.21
C LEU A 142 0.18 -10.86 4.59
N GLY A 143 -0.28 -11.68 3.64
CA GLY A 143 -0.45 -13.12 3.86
C GLY A 143 0.85 -13.87 4.13
N THR A 144 1.95 -13.52 3.43
CA THR A 144 3.27 -14.14 3.64
C THR A 144 3.83 -13.80 5.00
N VAL A 145 3.67 -12.54 5.44
CA VAL A 145 4.07 -12.11 6.78
C VAL A 145 3.30 -12.89 7.84
N ALA A 146 1.96 -12.95 7.73
CA ALA A 146 1.12 -13.65 8.68
C ALA A 146 1.44 -15.16 8.73
N TYR A 147 1.70 -15.79 7.59
CA TYR A 147 2.14 -17.18 7.54
C TYR A 147 3.50 -17.36 8.24
N GLY A 148 4.50 -16.54 7.88
CA GLY A 148 5.83 -16.58 8.50
C GLY A 148 5.78 -16.39 10.01
N LEU A 149 4.98 -15.45 10.52
CA LEU A 149 4.81 -15.22 11.95
C LEU A 149 4.25 -16.44 12.69
N ARG A 150 3.28 -17.17 12.10
CA ARG A 150 2.76 -18.41 12.69
C ARG A 150 3.81 -19.51 12.71
N GLU A 151 4.52 -19.70 11.59
CA GLU A 151 5.60 -20.70 11.51
C GLU A 151 6.71 -20.41 12.51
N TYR A 152 7.12 -19.16 12.62
CA TYR A 152 8.11 -18.73 13.61
C TYR A 152 7.65 -19.05 15.03
N TRP A 153 6.42 -18.65 15.38
CA TRP A 153 5.88 -18.91 16.72
C TRP A 153 5.76 -20.39 17.04
N SER A 154 5.27 -21.20 16.09
CA SER A 154 5.20 -22.66 16.20
C SER A 154 6.56 -23.28 16.58
N GLN A 155 7.66 -22.73 16.05
CA GLN A 155 9.01 -23.24 16.27
C GLN A 155 9.69 -22.69 17.52
N THR A 156 9.36 -21.47 17.95
CA THR A 156 10.08 -20.78 19.04
C THR A 156 9.28 -20.62 20.32
N ARG A 157 7.96 -20.88 20.31
CA ARG A 157 7.12 -20.69 21.50
C ARG A 157 7.56 -21.63 22.64
N PRO A 158 7.63 -21.13 23.89
CA PRO A 158 7.68 -22.00 25.05
C PRO A 158 6.41 -22.87 25.14
N GLU A 159 6.51 -24.09 25.64
CA GLU A 159 5.36 -24.99 25.84
C GLU A 159 4.28 -24.39 26.76
N SER A 160 4.67 -23.48 27.64
CA SER A 160 3.76 -22.79 28.57
C SER A 160 2.93 -21.67 27.91
N GLN A 161 3.18 -21.34 26.65
CA GLN A 161 2.51 -20.26 25.93
C GLN A 161 1.43 -20.82 24.99
N LEU A 162 0.42 -19.97 24.72
CA LEU A 162 -0.69 -20.28 23.83
C LEU A 162 -0.23 -20.54 22.38
N GLU A 163 -1.06 -21.24 21.61
CA GLU A 163 -0.76 -21.57 20.22
C GLU A 163 -0.88 -20.37 19.28
N GLU A 164 -1.71 -19.39 19.65
CA GLU A 164 -1.90 -18.16 18.91
C GLU A 164 -0.59 -17.37 18.82
N ALA A 165 -0.24 -16.96 17.60
CA ALA A 165 1.01 -16.27 17.32
C ALA A 165 0.90 -14.77 17.68
N PRO A 166 1.63 -14.27 18.69
CA PRO A 166 1.50 -12.90 19.16
C PRO A 166 1.81 -11.85 18.09
N GLY A 167 2.74 -12.13 17.18
CA GLY A 167 3.01 -11.24 16.05
C GLY A 167 1.84 -11.09 15.08
N VAL A 168 1.01 -12.14 14.90
CA VAL A 168 -0.21 -12.06 14.05
C VAL A 168 -1.28 -11.22 14.73
N GLU A 169 -1.46 -11.39 16.04
CA GLU A 169 -2.36 -10.57 16.84
C GLU A 169 -1.92 -9.10 16.83
N ALA A 170 -0.63 -8.84 17.00
CA ALA A 170 -0.08 -7.50 16.97
C ALA A 170 -0.32 -6.81 15.63
N LEU A 171 -0.14 -7.52 14.51
CA LEU A 171 -0.51 -7.01 13.18
C LEU A 171 -2.00 -6.68 13.09
N GLY A 172 -2.87 -7.52 13.65
CA GLY A 172 -4.31 -7.27 13.74
C GLY A 172 -4.64 -6.01 14.53
N VAL A 173 -4.03 -5.81 15.71
CA VAL A 173 -4.21 -4.61 16.53
C VAL A 173 -3.77 -3.35 15.78
N LEU A 174 -2.63 -3.39 15.09
CA LEU A 174 -2.15 -2.25 14.29
C LEU A 174 -3.12 -1.91 13.15
N LEU A 175 -3.68 -2.92 12.49
CA LEU A 175 -4.69 -2.73 11.43
C LEU A 175 -6.02 -2.18 11.95
N ALA A 176 -6.41 -2.52 13.19
CA ALA A 176 -7.69 -2.09 13.76
C ALA A 176 -7.61 -0.72 14.46
N ALA A 177 -6.55 -0.48 15.23
CA ALA A 177 -6.43 0.68 16.11
C ALA A 177 -5.37 1.68 15.67
N GLY A 178 -4.44 1.29 14.79
CA GLY A 178 -3.31 2.12 14.35
C GLY A 178 -3.69 3.53 13.86
N PRO A 179 -4.76 3.72 13.06
CA PRO A 179 -5.16 5.03 12.57
C PRO A 179 -5.38 6.06 13.69
N ALA A 180 -5.93 5.64 14.84
CA ALA A 180 -6.19 6.55 15.97
C ALA A 180 -4.91 7.14 16.59
N PHE A 181 -3.75 6.56 16.27
CA PHE A 181 -2.44 6.94 16.79
C PHE A 181 -1.46 7.36 15.68
N GLY A 182 -1.97 7.71 14.50
CA GLY A 182 -1.13 8.15 13.38
C GLY A 182 -0.36 7.04 12.69
N ILE A 183 -0.73 5.77 12.89
CA ILE A 183 -0.19 4.62 12.17
C ILE A 183 -1.07 4.33 10.95
N GLN A 184 -0.47 4.35 9.77
CA GLN A 184 -1.10 4.02 8.50
C GLN A 184 -0.46 2.76 7.90
N VAL A 185 -1.25 1.84 7.35
CA VAL A 185 -0.74 0.63 6.73
C VAL A 185 -0.91 0.69 5.21
N PHE A 186 0.18 0.48 4.47
CA PHE A 186 0.16 0.20 3.02
C PHE A 186 0.45 -1.29 2.81
N ALA A 187 -0.56 -2.07 2.44
CA ALA A 187 -0.46 -3.52 2.40
C ALA A 187 -0.58 -4.08 0.99
N GLY A 188 0.25 -5.06 0.66
CA GLY A 188 0.20 -5.84 -0.56
C GLY A 188 -0.57 -7.15 -0.43
N ASN A 189 -1.32 -7.43 -1.49
CA ASN A 189 -2.17 -8.56 -1.86
C ASN A 189 -2.58 -9.55 -0.74
N PRO A 190 -3.80 -9.43 -0.21
CA PRO A 190 -4.36 -10.42 0.70
C PRO A 190 -4.99 -11.54 -0.13
N ARG A 191 -4.15 -12.48 -0.59
CA ARG A 191 -4.59 -13.75 -1.21
C ARG A 191 -5.40 -14.64 -0.25
N VAL A 192 -5.57 -14.24 1.02
CA VAL A 192 -6.33 -14.87 2.11
C VAL A 192 -6.86 -13.75 3.04
N GLY A 193 -7.83 -14.01 3.91
CA GLY A 193 -8.44 -13.04 4.83
C GLY A 193 -7.46 -12.24 5.70
N LEU A 194 -7.97 -11.23 6.42
CA LEU A 194 -7.13 -10.31 7.20
C LEU A 194 -6.51 -11.00 8.43
N PRO A 195 -5.18 -10.91 8.63
CA PRO A 195 -4.52 -11.54 9.75
C PRO A 195 -4.94 -10.90 11.08
N GLY A 196 -5.20 -11.73 12.08
CA GLY A 196 -5.55 -11.27 13.43
C GLY A 196 -6.95 -10.67 13.57
N LEU A 197 -7.71 -10.52 12.48
CA LEU A 197 -9.03 -9.84 12.48
C LEU A 197 -10.22 -10.76 12.15
N GLY A 198 -10.00 -12.08 12.06
CA GLY A 198 -11.07 -13.04 11.82
C GLY A 198 -11.87 -12.74 10.54
N ALA A 199 -13.19 -12.55 10.68
CA ALA A 199 -14.13 -12.35 9.58
C ALA A 199 -14.45 -10.88 9.27
N VAL A 200 -13.63 -9.92 9.74
CA VAL A 200 -13.83 -8.49 9.44
C VAL A 200 -13.72 -8.24 7.92
N PRO A 201 -14.69 -7.54 7.30
CA PRO A 201 -14.64 -7.17 5.89
C PRO A 201 -13.38 -6.38 5.53
N VAL A 202 -12.80 -6.66 4.36
CA VAL A 202 -11.61 -5.94 3.87
C VAL A 202 -11.85 -4.43 3.78
N ALA A 203 -13.05 -4.01 3.38
CA ALA A 203 -13.42 -2.62 3.22
C ALA A 203 -13.42 -1.83 4.54
N ASP A 204 -13.67 -2.49 5.68
CA ASP A 204 -13.75 -1.85 6.99
C ASP A 204 -12.36 -1.53 7.54
N VAL A 205 -11.33 -2.27 7.09
CA VAL A 205 -9.93 -2.06 7.48
C VAL A 205 -9.19 -1.24 6.43
N PHE A 206 -9.47 -1.47 5.15
CA PHE A 206 -8.86 -0.80 4.01
C PHE A 206 -9.94 -0.09 3.20
N PRO A 207 -10.34 1.14 3.57
CA PRO A 207 -11.33 1.89 2.82
C PRO A 207 -10.83 2.20 1.40
N THR A 208 -9.54 2.52 1.26
CA THR A 208 -8.87 2.66 -0.04
C THR A 208 -8.28 1.32 -0.50
N ARG A 209 -8.77 0.80 -1.63
CA ARG A 209 -8.29 -0.46 -2.23
C ARG A 209 -7.91 -0.24 -3.68
N VAL A 210 -6.71 -0.64 -4.06
CA VAL A 210 -6.22 -0.58 -5.44
C VAL A 210 -6.16 -1.98 -6.01
N LEU A 211 -6.88 -2.23 -7.10
CA LEU A 211 -6.92 -3.51 -7.78
C LEU A 211 -6.30 -3.41 -9.18
N ALA A 212 -5.47 -4.40 -9.53
CA ALA A 212 -4.86 -4.50 -10.85
C ALA A 212 -4.70 -5.96 -11.25
N TYR A 213 -4.75 -6.26 -12.55
CA TYR A 213 -4.55 -7.63 -13.05
C TYR A 213 -5.43 -8.65 -12.29
N ALA A 214 -6.68 -8.26 -12.02
CA ALA A 214 -7.56 -8.90 -11.04
C ALA A 214 -8.69 -9.65 -11.74
N GLY A 215 -8.80 -10.96 -11.52
CA GLY A 215 -9.96 -11.75 -11.93
C GLY A 215 -11.16 -11.52 -11.01
N ALA A 216 -12.35 -11.99 -11.41
CA ALA A 216 -13.60 -11.82 -10.66
C ALA A 216 -13.50 -12.26 -9.18
N ALA A 217 -12.75 -13.32 -8.89
CA ALA A 217 -12.56 -13.82 -7.52
C ALA A 217 -11.80 -12.83 -6.61
N LEU A 218 -10.87 -12.04 -7.16
CA LEU A 218 -10.16 -11.03 -6.37
C LEU A 218 -11.06 -9.82 -6.10
N TRP A 219 -11.81 -9.38 -7.13
CA TRP A 219 -12.81 -8.33 -6.99
C TRP A 219 -13.88 -8.67 -5.96
N GLN A 220 -14.48 -9.86 -6.02
CA GLN A 220 -15.49 -10.31 -5.07
C GLN A 220 -14.98 -10.33 -3.61
N ARG A 221 -13.68 -10.55 -3.41
CA ARG A 221 -13.08 -10.61 -2.08
C ARG A 221 -12.74 -9.23 -1.52
N VAL A 222 -12.16 -8.39 -2.36
CA VAL A 222 -11.57 -7.10 -1.94
C VAL A 222 -12.60 -5.98 -2.05
N ALA A 223 -13.44 -6.01 -3.08
CA ALA A 223 -14.43 -4.99 -3.38
C ALA A 223 -15.75 -5.62 -3.88
N PRO A 224 -16.42 -6.46 -3.07
CA PRO A 224 -17.69 -7.10 -3.44
C PRO A 224 -18.80 -6.12 -3.80
N GLU A 225 -18.71 -4.87 -3.34
CA GLU A 225 -19.67 -3.82 -3.62
C GLU A 225 -19.60 -3.27 -5.07
N VAL A 226 -18.49 -3.51 -5.78
CA VAL A 226 -18.32 -3.04 -7.16
C VAL A 226 -19.05 -4.00 -8.09
N TRP A 227 -20.25 -3.59 -8.50
CA TRP A 227 -21.07 -4.32 -9.46
C TRP A 227 -20.67 -3.96 -10.90
N SER A 228 -20.50 -4.97 -11.75
CA SER A 228 -19.78 -4.90 -13.04
C SER A 228 -18.26 -4.75 -12.86
N VAL A 229 -17.59 -5.90 -12.70
CA VAL A 229 -16.14 -5.97 -12.57
C VAL A 229 -15.48 -5.37 -13.82
N PRO A 230 -14.59 -4.37 -13.68
CA PRO A 230 -13.89 -3.79 -14.81
C PRO A 230 -13.14 -4.83 -15.64
N PRO A 231 -13.05 -4.65 -16.97
CA PRO A 231 -12.30 -5.56 -17.81
C PRO A 231 -10.84 -5.59 -17.39
N TYR A 232 -10.27 -6.78 -17.45
CA TYR A 232 -8.87 -6.99 -17.18
C TYR A 232 -8.00 -6.26 -18.21
N SER A 233 -6.89 -5.67 -17.75
CA SER A 233 -5.91 -4.99 -18.60
C SER A 233 -4.53 -5.63 -18.49
N LEU A 234 -3.87 -5.77 -19.63
CA LEU A 234 -2.47 -6.19 -19.75
C LEU A 234 -1.48 -5.01 -19.74
N VAL A 235 -1.98 -3.76 -19.74
CA VAL A 235 -1.10 -2.59 -19.72
C VAL A 235 -0.47 -2.48 -18.32
N PRO A 236 0.86 -2.57 -18.18
CA PRO A 236 1.50 -2.49 -16.88
C PRO A 236 1.16 -1.18 -16.16
N GLY A 237 0.81 -1.29 -14.88
CA GLY A 237 0.42 -0.13 -14.06
C GLY A 237 -0.99 0.39 -14.31
N ARG A 238 -1.80 -0.24 -15.17
CA ARG A 238 -3.24 0.06 -15.26
C ARG A 238 -3.96 -0.57 -14.08
N MET A 239 -4.58 0.26 -13.25
CA MET A 239 -5.18 -0.14 -11.99
C MET A 239 -6.56 0.51 -11.82
N HIS A 240 -7.29 0.04 -10.82
CA HIS A 240 -8.55 0.62 -10.38
C HIS A 240 -8.43 0.95 -8.90
N VAL A 241 -8.68 2.20 -8.53
CA VAL A 241 -8.86 2.56 -7.13
C VAL A 241 -10.34 2.41 -6.79
N VAL A 242 -10.62 1.73 -5.70
CA VAL A 242 -11.93 1.58 -5.11
C VAL A 242 -11.99 2.46 -3.89
N ALA A 243 -12.87 3.46 -3.95
CA ALA A 243 -13.21 4.38 -2.89
C ALA A 243 -14.71 4.71 -3.01
N ASP A 244 -15.38 4.90 -1.87
CA ASP A 244 -16.81 5.25 -1.82
C ASP A 244 -17.71 4.33 -2.67
N ARG A 245 -17.41 3.02 -2.65
CA ARG A 245 -18.13 1.97 -3.41
C ARG A 245 -18.05 2.11 -4.94
N SER A 246 -17.16 2.96 -5.45
CA SER A 246 -16.93 3.17 -6.88
C SER A 246 -15.52 2.73 -7.30
N ALA A 247 -15.37 2.20 -8.50
CA ALA A 247 -14.08 1.88 -9.08
C ALA A 247 -13.69 2.93 -10.13
N THR A 248 -12.56 3.60 -9.92
CA THR A 248 -11.99 4.56 -10.88
C THR A 248 -10.73 3.98 -11.51
N ALA A 249 -10.75 3.80 -12.83
CA ALA A 249 -9.57 3.36 -13.58
C ALA A 249 -8.52 4.48 -13.67
N PHE A 250 -7.25 4.11 -13.53
CA PHE A 250 -6.12 5.03 -13.64
C PHE A 250 -4.84 4.31 -14.09
N GLN A 251 -3.86 5.10 -14.52
CA GLN A 251 -2.50 4.64 -14.78
C GLN A 251 -1.61 5.06 -13.61
N ALA A 252 -1.05 4.08 -12.90
CA ALA A 252 -0.23 4.32 -11.71
C ALA A 252 1.08 5.04 -12.04
N LEU A 253 1.50 5.94 -11.13
CA LEU A 253 2.82 6.55 -11.16
C LEU A 253 3.87 5.46 -10.95
N TYR A 254 4.76 5.32 -11.94
CA TYR A 254 5.92 4.47 -11.83
C TYR A 254 7.13 5.28 -11.37
N LEU A 255 7.75 4.82 -10.28
CA LEU A 255 9.12 5.16 -9.91
C LEU A 255 9.99 3.91 -10.09
N SER A 256 11.17 4.03 -10.68
CA SER A 256 12.25 3.04 -10.56
C SER A 256 12.82 3.04 -9.13
N ASP A 257 13.69 2.08 -8.79
CA ASP A 257 14.36 2.06 -7.49
C ASP A 257 15.20 3.31 -7.24
N ALA A 258 15.90 3.78 -8.28
CA ALA A 258 16.71 5.00 -8.20
C ALA A 258 15.84 6.25 -8.02
N GLU A 259 14.75 6.36 -8.78
CA GLU A 259 13.79 7.46 -8.66
C GLU A 259 13.10 7.47 -7.30
N ALA A 260 12.66 6.31 -6.80
CA ALA A 260 12.04 6.18 -5.49
C ALA A 260 13.00 6.59 -4.36
N ARG A 261 14.26 6.14 -4.44
CA ARG A 261 15.29 6.50 -3.45
C ARG A 261 15.61 7.98 -3.47
N ALA A 262 15.70 8.60 -4.66
CA ALA A 262 15.93 10.03 -4.80
C ALA A 262 14.73 10.84 -4.27
N PHE A 263 13.52 10.46 -4.68
CA PHE A 263 12.28 11.12 -4.28
C PHE A 263 12.12 11.09 -2.75
N ALA A 264 12.34 9.94 -2.12
CA ALA A 264 12.29 9.78 -0.66
C ALA A 264 13.25 10.70 0.10
N ARG A 265 14.32 11.18 -0.55
CA ARG A 265 15.29 12.13 0.03
C ARG A 265 14.93 13.60 -0.26
N GLY A 266 13.76 13.86 -0.82
CA GLY A 266 13.34 15.19 -1.27
C GLY A 266 14.01 15.64 -2.57
N VAL A 267 14.63 14.72 -3.32
CA VAL A 267 15.24 15.02 -4.62
C VAL A 267 14.36 14.46 -5.72
N ILE A 268 13.65 15.32 -6.46
CA ILE A 268 12.96 14.90 -7.68
C ILE A 268 14.02 14.85 -8.79
N PRO A 269 14.39 13.65 -9.32
CA PRO A 269 15.32 13.58 -10.44
C PRO A 269 14.71 14.32 -11.63
N ARG A 270 15.42 15.31 -12.17
CA ARG A 270 15.07 15.82 -13.49
C ARG A 270 15.35 14.68 -14.47
N GLY A 271 14.28 14.11 -15.04
CA GLY A 271 14.42 12.99 -15.96
C GLY A 271 15.44 13.31 -17.04
N GLU A 272 16.40 12.42 -17.27
CA GLU A 272 17.19 12.46 -18.49
C GLU A 272 16.21 12.22 -19.64
N GLY A 273 15.97 13.25 -20.44
CA GLY A 273 15.19 13.13 -21.66
C GLY A 273 15.81 12.05 -22.55
N ARG A 274 15.03 11.03 -22.89
CA ARG A 274 15.27 10.15 -24.02
C ARG A 274 14.01 10.08 -24.86
#